data_AF-A0A3A8QA31-F1
#
_entry.id   AF-A0A3A8QA31-F1
#
_cell.length_a   1.000
_cell.length_b   1.000
_cell.length_c   1.000
_cell.angle_alpha   90.00
_cell.angle_beta   90.00
_cell.angle_gamma   90.00
#
_symmetry.space_group_name_H-M   'P 1'
#
loop_
_entity.id
_entity.type
_entity.pdbx_description
1 polymer ?
#
loop_
_entity_poly.entity_id
_entity_poly.type
_entity_poly.pdbx_seq_one_letter_code
_entity_poly.pdbx_strand_id
1 'polypeptide(L)'
;MAIILEGLTSCPICGSTDLSKPYTATSGAFFDEGDELWPYCDAPLHLECLAHWPHRERFSRGYFDLWRAEAKQGNGVLLAEAHLWLLRCGPAKPEATPYYVVVHLADWPVELYSRWEQWMGYSAHTYREGLAGAALKAADAAMAEVRRLAPDLDALRELRRRVLLTSH
;
A
#
# COMPACT_ATOMS: atom_id res chain seq x y z
N MET A 1 1.02 2.95 -12.89
CA MET A 1 0.06 3.81 -12.18
C MET A 1 -1.07 4.00 -13.14
N ALA A 2 -2.28 3.62 -12.73
CA ALA A 2 -3.46 3.70 -13.58
C ALA A 2 -3.59 5.09 -14.18
N ILE A 3 -3.78 5.16 -15.50
CA ILE A 3 -4.10 6.43 -16.15
C ILE A 3 -5.59 6.68 -15.89
N ILE A 4 -5.87 7.60 -14.98
CA ILE A 4 -7.23 8.01 -14.64
C ILE A 4 -7.62 9.22 -15.48
N LEU A 5 -8.57 9.03 -16.38
CA LEU A 5 -9.18 10.08 -17.18
C LEU A 5 -10.57 10.34 -16.64
N GLU A 6 -10.76 11.51 -16.02
CA GLU A 6 -12.03 11.88 -15.40
C GLU A 6 -13.18 11.85 -16.42
N GLY A 7 -14.27 11.17 -16.06
CA GLY A 7 -15.42 10.94 -16.95
C GLY A 7 -15.25 9.83 -18.00
N LEU A 8 -14.06 9.25 -18.16
CA LEU A 8 -13.78 8.14 -19.09
C LEU A 8 -13.41 6.85 -18.37
N THR A 9 -12.54 6.91 -17.36
CA THR A 9 -12.15 5.74 -16.58
C THR A 9 -13.24 5.40 -15.57
N SER A 10 -13.65 4.13 -15.51
CA SER A 10 -14.70 3.65 -14.62
C SER A 10 -14.17 2.64 -13.60
N CYS A 11 -14.90 2.50 -12.49
CA CYS A 11 -14.68 1.42 -11.54
C CYS A 11 -15.21 0.10 -12.14
N PRO A 12 -14.36 -0.91 -12.41
CA PRO A 12 -14.77 -2.17 -13.04
C PRO A 12 -15.69 -3.03 -12.15
N ILE A 13 -15.82 -2.74 -10.86
CA ILE A 13 -16.75 -3.46 -9.97
C ILE A 13 -18.20 -2.98 -10.17
N CYS A 14 -18.44 -1.67 -10.26
CA CYS A 14 -19.78 -1.09 -10.35
C CYS A 14 -20.12 -0.44 -11.70
N GLY A 15 -19.14 -0.30 -12.60
CA GLY A 15 -19.26 0.34 -13.90
C GLY A 15 -19.33 1.88 -13.87
N SER A 16 -19.30 2.52 -12.70
CA SER A 16 -19.46 3.97 -12.59
C SER A 16 -18.16 4.72 -12.92
N THR A 17 -18.28 5.80 -13.70
CA THR A 17 -17.22 6.78 -13.97
C THR A 17 -17.14 7.90 -12.93
N ASP A 18 -18.01 7.88 -11.91
CA ASP A 18 -17.98 8.86 -10.81
C ASP A 18 -16.83 8.54 -9.84
N LEU A 19 -15.68 9.14 -10.07
CA LEU A 19 -14.49 9.02 -9.22
C LEU A 19 -14.40 10.11 -8.15
N SER A 20 -15.49 10.86 -7.90
CA SER A 20 -15.56 11.79 -6.77
C SER A 20 -15.65 11.07 -5.41
N LYS A 21 -16.10 9.80 -5.43
CA LYS A 21 -16.13 8.92 -4.26
C LYS A 21 -14.73 8.38 -3.96
N PRO A 22 -14.39 8.13 -2.68
CA PRO A 22 -13.12 7.50 -2.31
C PRO A 22 -12.85 6.21 -3.10
N TYR A 23 -11.66 6.16 -3.72
CA TYR A 23 -11.20 5.00 -4.49
C TYR A 23 -9.72 4.75 -4.23
N THR A 24 -9.25 3.57 -4.61
CA THR A 24 -7.83 3.25 -4.72
C THR A 24 -7.52 2.78 -6.13
N ALA A 25 -6.26 2.79 -6.53
CA ALA A 25 -5.82 2.25 -7.80
C ALA A 25 -4.50 1.53 -7.57
N THR A 26 -4.39 0.29 -8.05
CA THR A 26 -3.11 -0.40 -8.06
C THR A 26 -2.28 0.08 -9.23
N SER A 27 -0.97 -0.17 -9.17
CA SER A 27 -0.07 0.09 -10.29
C SER A 27 0.44 -1.22 -10.87
N GLY A 28 0.32 -1.35 -12.19
CA GLY A 28 0.72 -2.57 -12.91
C GLY A 28 -0.28 -3.72 -12.79
N ALA A 29 -0.07 -4.75 -13.61
CA ALA A 29 -0.87 -5.97 -13.63
C ALA A 29 -0.14 -7.09 -12.90
N PHE A 30 -0.63 -7.44 -11.70
CA PHE A 30 -0.14 -8.60 -10.96
C PHE A 30 -0.71 -9.91 -11.53
N PHE A 31 -1.98 -9.90 -11.90
CA PHE A 31 -2.66 -11.05 -12.49
C PHE A 31 -2.32 -11.16 -13.98
N ASP A 32 -2.27 -12.38 -14.50
CA ASP A 32 -2.09 -12.63 -15.93
C ASP A 32 -3.38 -12.29 -16.70
N GLU A 33 -3.27 -11.95 -17.99
CA GLU A 33 -4.41 -11.56 -18.84
C GLU A 33 -5.57 -12.58 -18.89
N GLY A 34 -5.27 -13.86 -18.65
CA GLY A 34 -6.28 -14.92 -18.58
C GLY A 34 -6.99 -15.05 -17.22
N ASP A 35 -6.56 -14.32 -16.19
CA ASP A 35 -7.17 -14.36 -14.86
C ASP A 35 -8.42 -13.46 -14.82
N GLU A 36 -9.47 -13.92 -14.14
CA GLU A 36 -10.70 -13.15 -13.92
C GLU A 36 -10.44 -11.80 -13.21
N LEU A 37 -9.33 -11.67 -12.48
CA LEU A 37 -8.96 -10.48 -11.74
C LEU A 37 -8.12 -9.47 -12.53
N TRP A 38 -7.63 -9.85 -13.72
CA TRP A 38 -6.84 -8.97 -14.58
C TRP A 38 -7.54 -7.66 -14.94
N PRO A 39 -8.86 -7.62 -15.28
CA PRO A 39 -9.54 -6.37 -15.60
C PRO A 39 -9.60 -5.34 -14.45
N TYR A 40 -9.27 -5.77 -13.22
CA TYR A 40 -9.25 -4.91 -12.03
C TYR A 40 -7.86 -4.35 -11.74
N CYS A 41 -6.82 -4.84 -12.42
CA CYS A 41 -5.47 -4.28 -12.36
C CYS A 41 -5.39 -2.92 -13.05
N ASP A 42 -4.60 -2.00 -12.49
CA ASP A 42 -4.37 -0.65 -13.04
C ASP A 42 -5.69 0.12 -13.32
N ALA A 43 -6.72 -0.16 -12.51
CA ALA A 43 -8.04 0.45 -12.58
C ALA A 43 -8.40 1.14 -11.26
N PRO A 44 -9.21 2.21 -11.27
CA PRO A 44 -9.74 2.80 -10.05
C PRO A 44 -10.81 1.89 -9.44
N LEU A 45 -10.70 1.56 -8.16
CA LEU A 45 -11.65 0.71 -7.44
C LEU A 45 -12.22 1.52 -6.27
N HIS A 46 -13.52 1.82 -6.30
CA HIS A 46 -14.18 2.49 -5.16
C HIS A 46 -14.01 1.68 -3.89
N LEU A 47 -13.68 2.36 -2.78
CA LEU A 47 -13.47 1.69 -1.50
C LEU A 47 -14.72 0.97 -1.00
N GLU A 48 -15.91 1.51 -1.28
CA GLU A 48 -17.19 0.87 -0.96
C GLU A 48 -17.45 -0.38 -1.81
N CYS A 49 -17.07 -0.35 -3.09
CA CYS A 49 -17.19 -1.51 -3.97
C CYS A 49 -16.27 -2.64 -3.49
N LEU A 50 -15.01 -2.31 -3.18
CA LEU A 50 -14.05 -3.25 -2.59
C LEU A 50 -14.56 -3.85 -1.27
N ALA A 51 -15.25 -3.07 -0.43
CA ALA A 51 -15.76 -3.56 0.86
C ALA A 51 -16.72 -4.76 0.70
N HIS A 52 -17.47 -4.81 -0.40
CA HIS A 52 -18.47 -5.84 -0.68
C HIS A 52 -18.04 -6.84 -1.76
N TRP A 53 -16.89 -6.64 -2.38
CA TRP A 53 -16.42 -7.47 -3.48
C TRP A 53 -15.83 -8.80 -2.95
N PRO A 54 -16.40 -9.96 -3.33
CA PRO A 54 -15.94 -11.26 -2.82
C PRO A 54 -14.47 -11.58 -3.13
N HIS A 55 -13.92 -11.02 -4.22
CA HIS A 55 -12.54 -11.26 -4.62
C HIS A 55 -11.53 -10.27 -4.00
N ARG A 56 -11.96 -9.34 -3.12
CA ARG A 56 -11.08 -8.33 -2.51
C ARG A 56 -9.83 -8.95 -1.88
N GLU A 57 -10.01 -10.00 -1.09
CA GLU A 57 -8.90 -10.63 -0.36
C GLU A 57 -7.89 -11.28 -1.32
N ARG A 58 -8.38 -12.07 -2.30
CA ARG A 58 -7.53 -12.67 -3.34
C ARG A 58 -6.77 -11.61 -4.12
N PHE A 59 -7.46 -10.54 -4.53
CA PHE A 59 -6.87 -9.42 -5.28
C PHE A 59 -5.78 -8.71 -4.47
N SER A 60 -6.08 -8.33 -3.24
CA SER A 60 -5.18 -7.58 -2.36
C SER A 60 -3.95 -8.40 -1.97
N ARG A 61 -4.15 -9.68 -1.67
CA ARG A 61 -3.07 -10.60 -1.28
C ARG A 61 -2.04 -10.78 -2.39
N GLY A 62 -2.49 -10.81 -3.64
CA GLY A 62 -1.60 -10.86 -4.81
C GLY A 62 -0.58 -9.71 -4.82
N TYR A 63 -1.08 -8.47 -4.71
CA TYR A 63 -0.21 -7.29 -4.61
C TYR A 63 0.63 -7.28 -3.33
N PHE A 64 0.06 -7.66 -2.19
CA PHE A 64 0.79 -7.74 -0.92
C PHE A 64 2.00 -8.67 -1.01
N ASP A 65 1.82 -9.86 -1.60
CA ASP A 65 2.89 -10.84 -1.77
C ASP A 65 3.90 -10.41 -2.85
N LEU A 66 3.45 -9.74 -3.91
CA LEU A 66 4.35 -9.08 -4.88
C LEU A 66 5.28 -8.08 -4.18
N TRP A 67 4.73 -7.17 -3.38
CA TRP A 67 5.50 -6.14 -2.67
C TRP A 67 6.47 -6.72 -1.65
N ARG A 68 6.07 -7.79 -0.96
CA ARG A 68 6.95 -8.58 -0.09
C ARG A 68 8.09 -9.21 -0.88
N ALA A 69 7.82 -9.80 -2.05
CA ALA A 69 8.83 -10.42 -2.90
C ALA A 69 9.81 -9.40 -3.48
N GLU A 70 9.31 -8.27 -3.97
CA GLU A 70 10.12 -7.17 -4.49
C GLU A 70 11.11 -6.62 -3.47
N ALA A 71 10.68 -6.46 -2.21
CA ALA A 71 11.58 -6.02 -1.14
C ALA A 71 12.76 -6.99 -0.96
N LYS A 72 12.54 -8.30 -1.13
CA LYS A 72 13.60 -9.33 -1.10
C LYS A 72 14.52 -9.27 -2.31
N GLN A 73 14.05 -8.74 -3.43
CA GLN A 73 14.82 -8.54 -4.66
C GLN A 73 15.60 -7.22 -4.68
N GLY A 74 15.56 -6.44 -3.60
CA GLY A 74 16.28 -5.16 -3.49
C GLY A 74 15.50 -3.94 -4.01
N ASN A 75 14.22 -4.11 -4.36
CA ASN A 75 13.33 -2.99 -4.66
C ASN A 75 12.79 -2.40 -3.34
N GLY A 76 13.65 -1.65 -2.65
CA GLY A 76 13.37 -1.13 -1.30
C GLY A 76 13.79 -2.09 -0.18
N VAL A 77 13.50 -1.71 1.07
CA VAL A 77 13.83 -2.44 2.28
C VAL A 77 12.54 -2.81 3.01
N LEU A 78 12.34 -4.09 3.32
CA LEU A 78 11.29 -4.54 4.22
C LEU A 78 11.72 -4.26 5.67
N LEU A 79 11.12 -3.26 6.31
CA LEU A 79 11.50 -2.82 7.65
C LEU A 79 10.87 -3.71 8.74
N ALA A 80 9.61 -4.06 8.55
CA ALA A 80 8.84 -4.92 9.44
C ALA A 80 7.64 -5.50 8.70
N GLU A 81 7.13 -6.63 9.17
CA GLU A 81 5.87 -7.18 8.70
C GLU A 81 5.07 -7.80 9.86
N ALA A 82 3.76 -7.83 9.69
CA ALA A 82 2.83 -8.60 10.50
C ALA A 82 1.84 -9.33 9.59
N HIS A 83 0.82 -9.96 10.18
CA HIS A 83 -0.15 -10.74 9.43
C HIS A 83 -0.92 -9.92 8.38
N LEU A 84 -1.27 -8.66 8.71
CA LEU A 84 -2.16 -7.82 7.92
C LEU A 84 -1.48 -6.61 7.26
N TRP A 85 -0.19 -6.40 7.49
CA TRP A 85 0.52 -5.25 6.97
C TRP A 85 2.01 -5.54 6.76
N LEU A 86 2.62 -4.79 5.86
CA LEU A 86 4.07 -4.74 5.68
C LEU A 86 4.53 -3.29 5.61
N LEU A 87 5.64 -2.98 6.27
CA LEU A 87 6.26 -1.65 6.31
C LEU A 87 7.54 -1.68 5.47
N ARG A 88 7.60 -0.83 4.46
CA ARG A 88 8.75 -0.69 3.55
C ARG A 88 9.27 0.73 3.50
N CYS A 89 10.52 0.88 3.10
CA CYS A 89 11.07 2.14 2.65
C CYS A 89 11.99 1.93 1.45
N GLY A 90 12.43 2.99 0.81
CA GLY A 90 13.43 2.87 -0.24
C GLY A 90 14.18 4.16 -0.53
N PRO A 91 15.34 4.05 -1.22
CA PRO A 91 15.83 2.83 -1.87
C PRO A 91 16.58 1.85 -0.92
N ALA A 92 16.88 0.65 -1.43
CA ALA A 92 17.52 -0.45 -0.68
C ALA A 92 19.01 -0.26 -0.38
N LYS A 93 19.69 0.59 -1.17
CA LYS A 93 21.14 0.82 -1.06
C LYS A 93 21.50 1.37 0.33
N PRO A 94 22.38 0.72 1.11
CA PRO A 94 22.67 1.13 2.49
C PRO A 94 23.07 2.61 2.63
N GLU A 95 23.89 3.09 1.71
CA GLU A 95 24.42 4.45 1.63
C GLU A 95 23.42 5.50 1.14
N ALA A 96 22.32 5.07 0.52
CA ALA A 96 21.33 6.00 -0.01
C ALA A 96 20.34 6.44 1.07
N THR A 97 20.04 7.74 1.09
CA THR A 97 18.97 8.31 1.92
C THR A 97 17.62 7.84 1.40
N PRO A 98 16.76 7.23 2.24
CA PRO A 98 15.41 6.91 1.82
C PRO A 98 14.60 8.16 1.52
N TYR A 99 13.74 8.09 0.51
CA TYR A 99 12.83 9.19 0.16
C TYR A 99 11.36 8.84 0.36
N TYR A 100 11.03 7.58 0.64
CA TYR A 100 9.66 7.14 0.90
C TYR A 100 9.55 6.12 2.03
N VAL A 101 8.35 6.04 2.59
CA VAL A 101 7.86 4.97 3.47
C VAL A 101 6.50 4.55 2.95
N VAL A 102 6.25 3.24 2.89
CA VAL A 102 4.93 2.70 2.51
C VAL A 102 4.51 1.63 3.49
N VAL A 103 3.24 1.68 3.90
CA VAL A 103 2.56 0.54 4.55
C VAL A 103 1.58 -0.06 3.56
N HIS A 104 1.77 -1.33 3.20
CA HIS A 104 0.80 -2.05 2.38
C HIS A 104 -0.10 -2.90 3.29
N LEU A 105 -1.38 -2.97 2.96
CA LEU A 105 -2.37 -3.77 3.68
C LEU A 105 -2.58 -5.11 2.97
N ALA A 106 -2.72 -6.19 3.73
CA ALA A 106 -2.86 -7.53 3.16
C ALA A 106 -4.22 -7.76 2.48
N ASP A 107 -5.29 -7.19 3.05
CA ASP A 107 -6.67 -7.46 2.64
C ASP A 107 -7.31 -6.29 1.87
N TRP A 108 -6.54 -5.24 1.64
CA TRP A 108 -6.93 -4.07 0.86
C TRP A 108 -5.83 -3.70 -0.11
N PRO A 109 -6.13 -3.41 -1.39
CA PRO A 109 -5.11 -3.03 -2.37
C PRO A 109 -4.75 -1.55 -2.20
N VAL A 110 -4.45 -1.14 -0.97
CA VAL A 110 -4.19 0.23 -0.53
C VAL A 110 -2.75 0.33 -0.08
N GLU A 111 -2.08 1.38 -0.54
CA GLU A 111 -0.72 1.75 -0.16
C GLU A 111 -0.77 3.05 0.65
N LEU A 112 -0.36 2.98 1.90
CA LEU A 112 -0.24 4.16 2.75
C LEU A 112 1.15 4.77 2.54
N TYR A 113 1.26 5.58 1.48
CA TYR A 113 2.49 6.22 1.06
C TYR A 113 2.76 7.53 1.81
N SER A 114 4.00 7.72 2.25
CA SER A 114 4.52 8.99 2.74
C SER A 114 5.91 9.27 2.20
N ARG A 115 6.27 10.55 2.10
CA ARG A 115 7.69 10.92 1.97
C ARG A 115 8.41 10.60 3.27
N TRP A 116 9.66 10.18 3.16
CA TRP A 116 10.47 9.79 4.33
C TRP A 116 10.49 10.89 5.41
N GLU A 117 10.73 12.15 5.03
CA GLU A 117 10.76 13.28 5.96
C GLU A 117 9.40 13.66 6.56
N GLN A 118 8.30 13.19 5.99
CA GLN A 118 6.93 13.50 6.44
C GLN A 118 6.36 12.45 7.40
N TRP A 119 7.12 11.39 7.70
CA TRP A 119 6.64 10.22 8.43
C TRP A 119 5.93 10.58 9.75
N MET A 120 6.49 11.49 10.55
CA MET A 120 5.92 11.84 11.85
C MET A 120 4.50 12.40 11.76
N GLY A 121 4.25 13.32 10.83
CA GLY A 121 2.90 13.85 10.59
C GLY A 121 1.98 12.81 9.97
N TYR A 122 2.53 12.03 9.03
CA TYR A 122 1.80 11.01 8.32
C TYR A 122 1.30 9.90 9.23
N SER A 123 2.18 9.32 10.05
CA SER A 123 1.87 8.22 10.96
C SER A 123 0.86 8.61 12.03
N ALA A 124 0.84 9.90 12.43
CA ALA A 124 -0.15 10.43 13.35
C ALA A 124 -1.56 10.32 12.74
N HIS A 125 -1.86 11.02 11.63
CA HIS A 125 -3.22 11.03 11.07
C HIS A 125 -3.33 11.31 9.56
N THR A 126 -2.29 11.81 8.87
CA THR A 126 -2.46 12.23 7.46
C THR A 126 -2.77 11.08 6.51
N TYR A 127 -2.41 9.82 6.85
CA TYR A 127 -2.75 8.64 6.04
C TYR A 127 -4.25 8.43 5.81
N ARG A 128 -5.11 9.08 6.59
CA ARG A 128 -6.56 8.93 6.51
C ARG A 128 -7.17 9.67 5.30
N GLU A 129 -6.43 10.59 4.69
CA GLU A 129 -6.89 11.33 3.51
C GLU A 129 -7.20 10.37 2.34
N GLY A 130 -8.37 10.52 1.73
CA GLY A 130 -8.82 9.65 0.63
C GLY A 130 -9.31 8.26 1.06
N LEU A 131 -9.25 7.89 2.34
CA LEU A 131 -9.80 6.63 2.86
C LEU A 131 -11.17 6.81 3.50
N ALA A 132 -12.01 5.79 3.40
CA ALA A 132 -13.34 5.79 4.01
C ALA A 132 -13.78 4.37 4.41
N GLY A 133 -14.82 4.30 5.26
CA GLY A 133 -15.52 3.06 5.57
C GLY A 133 -14.62 1.94 6.11
N ALA A 134 -14.75 0.74 5.53
CA ALA A 134 -14.01 -0.44 5.96
C ALA A 134 -12.50 -0.35 5.66
N ALA A 135 -12.10 0.31 4.57
CA ALA A 135 -10.69 0.53 4.23
C ALA A 135 -10.01 1.40 5.29
N LEU A 136 -10.66 2.49 5.72
CA LEU A 136 -10.13 3.36 6.77
C LEU A 136 -9.96 2.62 8.10
N LYS A 137 -10.95 1.78 8.49
CA LYS A 137 -10.84 0.95 9.70
C LYS A 137 -9.65 -0.01 9.64
N ALA A 138 -9.43 -0.65 8.49
CA ALA A 138 -8.29 -1.54 8.30
C ALA A 138 -6.95 -0.78 8.36
N ALA A 139 -6.87 0.40 7.73
CA ALA A 139 -5.71 1.27 7.80
C ALA A 139 -5.44 1.76 9.24
N ASP A 140 -6.47 2.17 9.99
CA ASP A 140 -6.34 2.59 11.39
C ASP A 140 -5.78 1.48 12.28
N ALA A 141 -6.25 0.24 12.11
CA ALA A 141 -5.75 -0.92 12.83
C ALA A 141 -4.27 -1.21 12.52
N ALA A 142 -3.91 -1.27 11.24
CA ALA A 142 -2.52 -1.48 10.82
C ALA A 142 -1.60 -0.35 11.30
N MET A 143 -2.01 0.92 11.14
CA MET A 143 -1.22 2.07 11.55
C MET A 143 -1.09 2.20 13.08
N ALA A 144 -2.02 1.67 13.86
CA ALA A 144 -1.85 1.57 15.31
C ALA A 144 -0.69 0.63 15.67
N GLU A 145 -0.54 -0.50 14.97
CA GLU A 145 0.59 -1.41 15.16
C GLU A 145 1.90 -0.81 14.65
N VAL A 146 1.90 -0.28 13.43
CA VAL A 146 3.09 0.33 12.82
C VAL A 146 3.64 1.46 13.67
N ARG A 147 2.77 2.33 14.23
CA ARG A 147 3.19 3.41 15.14
C ARG A 147 3.88 2.94 16.41
N ARG A 148 3.54 1.75 16.93
CA ARG A 148 4.24 1.20 18.11
C ARG A 148 5.68 0.84 17.78
N LEU A 149 5.97 0.48 16.53
CA LEU A 149 7.30 0.10 16.06
C LEU A 149 8.10 1.30 15.51
N ALA A 150 7.41 2.20 14.82
CA ALA A 150 7.99 3.34 14.12
C ALA A 150 7.21 4.63 14.43
N PRO A 151 7.21 5.13 15.68
CA PRO A 151 6.46 6.33 16.06
C PRO A 151 7.00 7.61 15.40
N ASP A 152 8.29 7.63 15.07
CA ASP A 152 8.99 8.79 14.51
C ASP A 152 10.05 8.36 13.49
N LEU A 153 10.78 9.36 12.97
CA LEU A 153 11.79 9.16 11.93
C LEU A 153 13.04 8.42 12.45
N ASP A 154 13.38 8.58 13.73
CA ASP A 154 14.55 7.93 14.32
C ASP A 154 14.29 6.44 14.51
N ALA A 155 13.09 6.06 14.92
CA ALA A 155 12.67 4.66 14.96
C ALA A 155 12.70 4.01 13.57
N LEU A 156 12.25 4.70 12.51
CA LEU A 156 12.38 4.20 11.13
C LEU A 156 13.83 4.02 10.69
N ARG A 157 14.71 4.99 11.00
CA ARG A 157 16.15 4.90 10.71
C ARG A 157 16.76 3.68 11.40
N GLU A 158 16.40 3.46 12.66
CA GLU A 158 16.89 2.33 13.44
C GLU A 158 16.40 0.99 12.89
N LEU A 159 15.12 0.87 12.51
CA LEU A 159 14.60 -0.33 11.83
C LEU A 159 15.38 -0.61 10.54
N ARG A 160 15.58 0.41 9.69
CA ARG A 160 16.33 0.27 8.45
C ARG A 160 17.76 -0.19 8.70
N ARG A 161 18.45 0.43 9.67
CA ARG A 161 19.83 0.09 10.04
C ARG A 161 19.92 -1.39 10.46
N ARG A 162 18.99 -1.88 11.28
CA ARG A 162 18.97 -3.28 11.71
C ARG A 162 18.84 -4.25 10.54
N VAL A 163 17.88 -4.02 9.65
CA VAL A 163 17.63 -4.92 8.50
C VAL A 163 18.83 -4.96 7.55
N LEU A 164 19.46 -3.82 7.29
CA LEU A 164 20.63 -3.76 6.41
C LEU A 164 21.86 -4.44 7.03
N LEU A 165 22.04 -4.36 8.36
CA LEU A 165 23.16 -5.03 9.04
C LEU A 165 23.00 -6.56 9.08
N THR A 166 21.77 -7.08 9.06
CA THR A 166 21.51 -8.54 9.07
C THR A 166 21.55 -9.17 7.69
N SER A 167 21.63 -8.37 6.62
CA SER A 167 21.59 -8.84 5.23
C SER A 167 22.99 -9.08 4.62
N HIS A 168 24.05 -8.92 5.41
CA HIS A 168 25.46 -9.17 5.08
C HIS A 168 25.97 -10.41 5.81
#